data_AF-A0A0R1J8J3-F1
#
_entry.id   AF-A0A0R1J8J3-F1
#
_cell.length_a   1.000
_cell.length_b   1.000
_cell.length_c   1.000
_cell.angle_alpha   90.00
_cell.angle_beta   90.00
_cell.angle_gamma   90.00
#
_symmetry.space_group_name_H-M   'P 1'
#
loop_
_entity.id
_entity.type
_entity.pdbx_description
1 polymer ?
#
loop_
_entity_poly.entity_id
_entity_poly.type
_entity_poly.pdbx_seq_one_letter_code
_entity_poly.pdbx_strand_id
1 'polypeptide(L)'
;MKKIYDLDKVSLVGIFLMYFFLEIIMLFLGDKNMVGAPAAAMKFKFFIFAIKAILSFAVFYGIFYLLLKNTKADMRVVFVNIIVGLVVTSILSSLVFAFISKDANILYRIITGAIGFGLMMWLNWKNLKIDQTNKIKITVWNVIWFVLSIV
;
A
#
# COMPACT_ATOMS: atom_id res chain seq x y z
N MET A 1 14.79 15.94 19.14
CA MET A 1 13.64 15.56 18.28
C MET A 1 13.15 14.19 18.72
N LYS A 2 11.94 14.08 19.30
CA LYS A 2 11.32 12.78 19.64
C LYS A 2 11.21 11.95 18.35
N LYS A 3 11.77 10.74 18.35
CA LYS A 3 11.65 9.80 17.22
C LYS A 3 10.16 9.46 17.05
N ILE A 4 9.55 9.88 15.95
CA ILE A 4 8.12 9.71 15.69
C ILE A 4 7.74 8.22 15.54
N TYR A 5 8.71 7.33 15.31
CA TYR A 5 8.49 5.91 15.06
C TYR A 5 9.46 5.02 15.86
N ASP A 6 9.46 5.11 17.19
CA ASP A 6 10.11 4.09 18.03
C ASP A 6 9.19 2.86 18.18
N LEU A 7 8.75 2.35 17.03
CA LEU A 7 7.89 1.17 16.97
C LEU A 7 8.77 -0.07 17.08
N ASP A 8 8.37 -0.96 17.99
CA ASP A 8 8.98 -2.27 18.14
C ASP A 8 8.55 -3.20 17.00
N LYS A 9 9.21 -4.37 16.89
CA LYS A 9 8.94 -5.32 15.81
C LYS A 9 7.49 -5.81 15.80
N VAL A 10 6.86 -5.96 16.98
CA VAL A 10 5.47 -6.42 17.07
C VAL A 10 4.53 -5.36 16.54
N SER A 11 4.74 -4.09 16.88
CA SER A 11 3.95 -2.98 16.34
C SER A 11 4.06 -2.86 14.82
N LEU A 12 5.26 -3.07 14.24
CA LEU A 12 5.43 -3.07 12.79
C LEU A 12 4.62 -4.19 12.12
N VAL A 13 4.63 -5.39 12.69
CA VAL A 13 3.79 -6.50 12.21
C VAL A 13 2.31 -6.15 12.34
N GLY A 14 1.88 -5.57 13.47
CA GLY A 14 0.49 -5.15 13.67
C GLY A 14 0.01 -4.14 12.63
N ILE A 15 0.85 -3.14 12.30
CA ILE A 15 0.54 -2.14 11.27
C ILE A 15 0.44 -2.78 9.88
N PHE A 16 1.33 -3.73 9.57
CA PHE A 16 1.24 -4.49 8.32
C PHE A 16 0.00 -5.36 8.25
N LEU A 17 -0.38 -6.04 9.33
CA LEU A 17 -1.61 -6.83 9.40
C LEU A 17 -2.85 -5.97 9.17
N MET A 18 -2.90 -4.74 9.71
CA MET A 18 -3.99 -3.80 9.44
C MET A 18 -4.12 -3.49 7.94
N TYR A 19 -3.02 -3.15 7.28
CA TYR A 19 -2.99 -2.98 5.83
C TYR A 19 -3.45 -4.23 5.09
N PHE A 20 -2.91 -5.39 5.46
CA PHE A 20 -3.20 -6.65 4.81
C PHE A 20 -4.69 -7.01 4.87
N PHE A 21 -5.33 -6.83 6.03
CA PHE A 21 -6.77 -7.03 6.18
C PHE A 21 -7.59 -6.04 5.35
N LEU A 22 -7.20 -4.75 5.32
CA LEU A 22 -7.88 -3.75 4.50
C LEU A 22 -7.78 -4.05 3.01
N GLU A 23 -6.62 -4.51 2.54
CA GLU A 23 -6.41 -4.89 1.15
C GLU A 23 -7.28 -6.09 0.75
N ILE A 24 -7.41 -7.08 1.64
CA ILE A 24 -8.31 -8.22 1.42
C ILE A 24 -9.77 -7.76 1.36
N ILE A 25 -10.20 -6.89 2.28
CA ILE A 25 -11.56 -6.34 2.28
C ILE A 25 -11.84 -5.60 0.97
N MET A 26 -10.90 -4.75 0.51
CA MET A 26 -11.02 -4.02 -0.74
C MET A 26 -11.17 -4.97 -1.94
N LEU A 27 -10.33 -6.01 -2.04
CA LEU A 27 -10.42 -7.01 -3.11
C LEU A 27 -11.75 -7.77 -3.06
N PHE A 28 -12.27 -8.05 -1.86
CA PHE A 28 -13.56 -8.71 -1.67
C PHE A 28 -14.73 -7.83 -2.12
N LEU A 29 -14.72 -6.55 -1.75
CA LEU A 29 -15.73 -5.57 -2.18
C LEU A 29 -15.71 -5.33 -3.69
N GLY A 30 -14.53 -5.45 -4.32
CA GLY A 30 -14.36 -5.29 -5.77
C GLY A 30 -14.78 -6.49 -6.62
N ASP A 31 -14.84 -7.71 -6.07
CA ASP A 31 -15.19 -8.92 -6.84
C ASP A 31 -16.71 -9.19 -6.85
N LYS A 32 -17.34 -8.93 -8.01
CA LYS A 32 -18.79 -9.15 -8.23
C LYS A 32 -19.18 -10.63 -8.11
N ASN A 33 -18.24 -11.56 -8.30
CA ASN A 33 -18.47 -13.00 -8.33
C ASN A 33 -18.29 -13.68 -6.96
N MET A 34 -18.12 -12.91 -5.87
CA MET A 34 -18.05 -13.44 -4.51
C MET A 34 -19.44 -13.65 -3.88
N VAL A 35 -20.42 -12.83 -4.27
CA VAL A 35 -21.78 -12.87 -3.70
C VAL A 35 -22.51 -14.12 -4.20
N GLY A 36 -22.73 -15.09 -3.30
CA GLY A 36 -23.42 -16.35 -3.61
C GLY A 36 -22.51 -17.51 -4.04
N ALA A 37 -21.19 -17.34 -4.02
CA ALA A 37 -20.26 -18.42 -4.33
C ALA A 37 -20.27 -19.51 -3.25
N PRO A 38 -20.03 -20.79 -3.59
CA PRO A 38 -19.87 -21.86 -2.60
C PRO A 38 -18.74 -21.56 -1.60
N ALA A 39 -18.92 -21.97 -0.34
CA ALA A 39 -17.96 -21.67 0.74
C ALA A 39 -16.52 -22.13 0.44
N ALA A 40 -16.34 -23.27 -0.26
CA ALA A 40 -15.03 -23.74 -0.69
C ALA A 40 -14.37 -22.80 -1.70
N ALA A 41 -15.13 -22.25 -2.65
CA ALA A 41 -14.64 -21.31 -3.65
C ALA A 41 -14.26 -19.96 -3.02
N MET A 42 -15.03 -19.48 -2.03
CA MET A 42 -14.70 -18.25 -1.29
C MET A 42 -13.38 -18.38 -0.51
N LYS A 43 -13.16 -19.52 0.16
CA LYS A 43 -11.91 -19.81 0.89
C LYS A 43 -10.70 -19.82 -0.05
N PHE A 44 -10.84 -20.44 -1.23
CA PHE A 44 -9.77 -20.48 -2.21
C PHE A 44 -9.45 -19.10 -2.79
N LYS A 45 -10.47 -18.29 -3.11
CA LYS A 45 -10.25 -16.90 -3.56
C LYS A 45 -9.59 -16.03 -2.47
N PHE A 46 -10.01 -16.18 -1.22
CA PHE A 46 -9.37 -15.50 -0.09
C PHE A 46 -7.88 -15.83 -0.02
N PHE A 47 -7.51 -17.10 -0.16
CA PHE A 47 -6.11 -17.53 -0.18
C PHE A 47 -5.32 -16.89 -1.33
N ILE A 48 -5.90 -16.81 -2.53
CA ILE A 48 -5.29 -16.12 -3.68
C ILE A 48 -5.11 -14.62 -3.39
N PHE A 49 -6.11 -13.96 -2.83
CA PHE A 49 -6.04 -12.53 -2.48
C PHE A 49 -4.98 -12.26 -1.41
N ALA A 50 -4.90 -13.12 -0.39
CA ALA A 50 -3.86 -13.08 0.63
C ALA A 50 -2.45 -13.19 0.02
N ILE A 51 -2.22 -14.19 -0.85
CA ILE A 51 -0.92 -14.35 -1.53
C ILE A 51 -0.61 -13.13 -2.39
N LYS A 52 -1.57 -12.65 -3.18
CA LYS A 52 -1.38 -11.48 -4.06
C LYS A 52 -0.99 -10.24 -3.26
N ALA A 53 -1.67 -9.96 -2.14
CA ALA A 53 -1.36 -8.82 -1.29
C ALA A 53 0.05 -8.92 -0.69
N ILE A 54 0.46 -10.09 -0.19
CA ILE A 54 1.80 -10.32 0.35
C ILE A 54 2.87 -10.12 -0.73
N LEU A 55 2.69 -10.74 -1.91
CA LEU A 55 3.65 -10.63 -3.00
C LEU A 55 3.77 -9.20 -3.53
N SER A 56 2.63 -8.52 -3.73
CA SER A 56 2.58 -7.12 -4.16
C SER A 56 3.36 -6.22 -3.21
N PHE A 57 3.09 -6.33 -1.91
CA PHE A 57 3.81 -5.57 -0.89
C PHE A 57 5.30 -5.93 -0.84
N ALA A 58 5.65 -7.22 -0.91
CA ALA A 58 7.03 -7.68 -0.87
C ALA A 58 7.85 -7.14 -2.04
N VAL A 59 7.29 -7.12 -3.25
CA VAL A 59 7.93 -6.51 -4.43
C VAL A 59 8.07 -5.01 -4.23
N PHE A 60 6.99 -4.34 -3.83
CA PHE A 60 6.98 -2.89 -3.65
C PHE A 60 8.00 -2.41 -2.62
N TYR A 61 7.94 -2.96 -1.41
CA TYR A 61 8.88 -2.69 -0.32
C TYR A 61 10.29 -3.18 -0.63
N GLY A 62 10.42 -4.34 -1.28
CA GLY A 62 11.71 -4.91 -1.66
C GLY A 62 12.50 -3.98 -2.58
N ILE A 63 11.84 -3.31 -3.52
CA ILE A 63 12.50 -2.34 -4.40
C ILE A 63 12.92 -1.08 -3.63
N PHE A 64 12.11 -0.58 -2.69
CA PHE A 64 12.56 0.48 -1.76
C PHE A 64 13.82 0.07 -0.99
N TYR A 65 13.85 -1.16 -0.47
CA TYR A 65 15.01 -1.69 0.22
C TYR A 65 16.24 -1.72 -0.69
N LEU A 66 16.12 -2.22 -1.92
CA LEU A 66 17.22 -2.25 -2.88
C LEU A 66 17.72 -0.85 -3.28
N LEU A 67 16.81 0.11 -3.45
CA LEU A 67 17.15 1.50 -3.79
C LEU A 67 17.88 2.22 -2.65
N LEU A 68 17.56 1.87 -1.40
CA LEU A 68 18.10 2.53 -0.20
C LEU A 68 19.18 1.73 0.53
N LYS A 69 19.51 0.50 0.09
CA LYS A 69 20.43 -0.42 0.79
C LYS A 69 21.82 0.17 1.11
N ASN A 70 22.29 1.10 0.27
CA ASN A 70 23.60 1.75 0.41
C ASN A 70 23.51 3.12 1.11
N THR A 71 22.43 3.40 1.84
CA THR A 71 22.17 4.71 2.47
C THR A 71 21.95 4.56 3.97
N LYS A 72 21.97 5.67 4.70
CA LYS A 72 21.64 5.73 6.14
C LYS A 72 20.13 5.74 6.42
N ALA A 73 19.30 5.31 5.46
CA ALA A 73 17.86 5.29 5.60
C ALA A 73 17.41 4.39 6.76
N ASP A 74 16.50 4.89 7.58
CA ASP A 74 15.80 4.04 8.55
C ASP A 74 14.69 3.27 7.83
N MET A 75 14.94 1.99 7.56
CA MET A 75 13.99 1.13 6.85
C MET A 75 12.69 0.89 7.61
N ARG A 76 12.65 1.13 8.93
CA ARG A 76 11.40 1.10 9.70
C ARG A 76 10.51 2.29 9.34
N VAL A 77 11.10 3.47 9.19
CA VAL A 77 10.38 4.68 8.75
C VAL A 77 9.86 4.49 7.33
N VAL A 78 10.68 3.94 6.43
CA VAL A 78 10.26 3.61 5.05
C VAL A 78 9.04 2.67 5.07
N PHE A 79 9.12 1.59 5.86
CA PHE A 79 8.05 0.60 6.00
C PHE A 79 6.74 1.23 6.50
N VAL A 80 6.81 2.03 7.56
CA VAL A 80 5.63 2.68 8.13
C VAL A 80 5.03 3.69 7.14
N ASN A 81 5.84 4.51 6.49
CA ASN A 81 5.37 5.47 5.48
C ASN A 81 4.65 4.76 4.32
N ILE A 82 5.20 3.63 3.85
CA ILE A 82 4.58 2.81 2.81
C ILE A 82 3.22 2.29 3.29
N ILE A 83 3.17 1.67 4.47
CA ILE A 83 1.91 1.11 4.96
C ILE A 83 0.86 2.19 5.15
N VAL A 84 1.21 3.34 5.73
CA VAL A 84 0.27 4.46 5.90
C VAL A 84 -0.29 4.90 4.55
N GLY A 85 0.56 5.06 3.53
CA GLY A 85 0.11 5.42 2.19
C GLY A 85 -0.85 4.37 1.59
N LEU A 86 -0.49 3.09 1.70
CA LEU A 86 -1.31 1.99 1.18
C LEU A 86 -2.65 1.87 1.92
N VAL A 87 -2.65 1.97 3.26
CA VAL A 87 -3.87 1.96 4.08
C VAL A 87 -4.81 3.09 3.67
N VAL A 88 -4.29 4.30 3.49
CA VAL A 88 -5.10 5.44 3.03
C VAL A 88 -5.69 5.16 1.65
N THR A 89 -4.90 4.61 0.72
CA THR A 89 -5.41 4.16 -0.59
C THR A 89 -6.55 3.15 -0.43
N SER A 90 -6.33 2.05 0.30
CA SER A 90 -7.31 0.97 0.44
C SER A 90 -8.60 1.44 1.13
N ILE A 91 -8.51 2.34 2.12
CA ILE A 91 -9.69 2.95 2.75
C ILE A 91 -10.46 3.79 1.74
N LEU A 92 -9.79 4.72 1.04
CA LEU A 92 -10.44 5.58 0.05
C LEU A 92 -11.07 4.76 -1.08
N SER A 93 -10.38 3.75 -1.59
CA SER A 93 -10.93 2.87 -2.62
C SER A 93 -12.11 2.05 -2.11
N SER A 94 -12.07 1.55 -0.87
CA SER A 94 -13.19 0.83 -0.26
C SER A 94 -14.43 1.71 -0.13
N LEU A 95 -14.26 2.97 0.27
CA LEU A 95 -15.35 3.97 0.32
C LEU A 95 -15.94 4.20 -1.08
N VAL A 96 -15.10 4.38 -2.10
CA VAL A 96 -15.58 4.54 -3.49
C VAL A 96 -16.41 3.33 -3.93
N PHE A 97 -15.93 2.10 -3.67
CA PHE A 97 -16.68 0.88 -4.01
C PHE A 97 -18.00 0.76 -3.26
N ALA A 98 -18.07 1.22 -2.00
CA ALA A 98 -19.27 1.16 -1.18
C ALA A 98 -20.36 2.16 -1.63
N PHE A 99 -19.98 3.36 -2.07
CA PHE A 99 -20.93 4.45 -2.33
C PHE A 99 -21.28 4.70 -3.80
N ILE A 100 -20.36 4.48 -4.75
CA ILE A 100 -20.47 5.05 -6.11
C ILE A 100 -20.89 4.01 -7.17
N SER A 101 -21.04 2.74 -6.79
CA SER A 101 -21.34 1.60 -7.67
C SER A 101 -20.18 1.12 -8.55
N LYS A 102 -20.39 -0.08 -9.11
CA LYS A 102 -19.43 -1.18 -9.30
C LYS A 102 -18.53 -1.09 -10.54
N ASP A 103 -18.64 0.00 -11.28
CA ASP A 103 -17.80 0.29 -12.44
C ASP A 103 -16.89 1.45 -12.03
N ALA A 104 -15.88 1.12 -11.22
CA ALA A 104 -14.90 2.08 -10.74
C ALA A 104 -14.19 2.73 -11.93
N ASN A 105 -14.72 3.89 -12.32
CA ASN A 105 -14.20 4.72 -13.38
C ASN A 105 -12.71 4.99 -13.10
N ILE A 106 -11.88 4.93 -14.15
CA ILE A 106 -10.43 5.13 -14.07
C ILE A 106 -10.06 6.39 -13.27
N LEU A 107 -10.92 7.41 -13.35
CA LEU A 107 -10.82 8.67 -12.62
C LEU A 107 -10.72 8.49 -11.09
N TYR A 108 -11.52 7.59 -10.50
CA TYR A 108 -11.49 7.37 -9.05
C TYR A 108 -10.23 6.63 -8.61
N ARG A 109 -9.72 5.70 -9.44
CA ARG A 109 -8.44 5.03 -9.19
C ARG A 109 -7.28 6.03 -9.23
N ILE A 110 -7.32 6.97 -10.17
CA ILE A 110 -6.35 8.05 -10.27
C ILE A 110 -6.40 8.94 -9.02
N ILE A 111 -7.59 9.38 -8.58
CA ILE A 111 -7.72 10.27 -7.40
C ILE A 111 -7.26 9.56 -6.12
N THR A 112 -7.80 8.37 -5.85
CA THR A 112 -7.47 7.61 -4.63
C THR A 112 -5.99 7.23 -4.58
N GLY A 113 -5.43 6.77 -5.70
CA GLY A 113 -4.00 6.49 -5.81
C GLY A 113 -3.14 7.75 -5.68
N ALA A 114 -3.49 8.86 -6.32
CA ALA A 114 -2.74 10.11 -6.21
C ALA A 114 -2.65 10.60 -4.75
N ILE A 115 -3.73 10.45 -3.98
CA ILE A 115 -3.74 10.81 -2.55
C ILE A 115 -2.84 9.86 -1.76
N GLY A 116 -3.00 8.55 -1.89
CA GLY A 116 -2.24 7.59 -1.08
C GLY A 116 -0.74 7.53 -1.44
N PHE A 117 -0.40 7.47 -2.73
CA PHE A 117 0.99 7.52 -3.18
C PHE A 117 1.61 8.91 -2.98
N GLY A 118 0.84 9.99 -3.16
CA GLY A 118 1.29 11.34 -2.86
C GLY A 118 1.61 11.53 -1.37
N LEU A 119 0.76 11.00 -0.49
CA LEU A 119 1.01 10.98 0.95
C LEU A 119 2.28 10.18 1.28
N MET A 120 2.47 9.02 0.67
CA MET A 120 3.66 8.20 0.85
C MET A 120 4.93 8.93 0.41
N MET A 121 4.90 9.60 -0.75
CA MET A 121 6.00 10.44 -1.22
C MET A 121 6.29 11.55 -0.21
N TRP A 122 5.26 12.30 0.22
CA TRP A 122 5.41 13.39 1.18
C TRP A 122 6.01 12.92 2.51
N LEU A 123 5.51 11.81 3.07
CA LEU A 123 6.03 11.23 4.31
C LEU A 123 7.49 10.80 4.15
N ASN A 124 7.85 10.18 3.03
CA ASN A 124 9.24 9.83 2.75
C ASN A 124 10.14 11.05 2.63
N TRP A 125 9.69 12.11 1.95
CA TRP A 125 10.45 13.36 1.83
C TRP A 125 10.68 14.05 3.17
N LYS A 126 9.67 14.05 4.04
CA LYS A 126 9.70 14.73 5.34
C LYS A 126 10.47 13.93 6.40
N ASN A 127 10.26 12.61 6.45
CA ASN A 127 10.73 11.79 7.56
C ASN A 127 12.06 11.06 7.29
N LEU A 128 12.44 10.83 6.02
CA LEU A 128 13.70 10.15 5.71
C LEU A 128 14.88 11.12 5.69
N LYS A 129 15.87 10.82 6.54
CA LYS A 129 17.16 11.51 6.60
C LYS A 129 18.14 10.93 5.57
N ILE A 130 17.83 11.13 4.30
CA ILE A 130 18.64 10.69 3.15
C ILE A 130 18.90 11.84 2.19
N ASP A 131 19.92 11.70 1.36
CA ASP A 131 20.28 12.69 0.34
C ASP A 131 19.18 12.88 -0.70
N GLN A 132 19.12 14.06 -1.30
CA GLN A 132 18.10 14.44 -2.29
C GLN A 132 18.05 13.47 -3.47
N THR A 133 19.20 12.99 -3.96
CA THR A 133 19.28 11.99 -5.03
C THR A 133 18.51 10.71 -4.68
N ASN A 134 18.60 10.26 -3.43
CA ASN A 134 17.89 9.05 -2.99
C ASN A 134 16.40 9.33 -2.75
N LYS A 135 16.02 10.54 -2.30
CA LYS A 135 14.61 10.98 -2.25
C LYS A 135 13.96 10.97 -3.63
N ILE A 136 14.68 11.41 -4.67
CA ILE A 136 14.19 11.37 -6.05
C ILE A 136 13.98 9.93 -6.51
N LYS A 137 14.95 9.02 -6.31
CA LYS A 137 14.83 7.60 -6.69
C LYS A 137 13.56 6.95 -6.13
N ILE A 138 13.28 7.14 -4.85
CA ILE A 138 12.09 6.56 -4.21
C ILE A 138 10.79 7.24 -4.63
N THR A 139 10.86 8.51 -5.03
CA THR A 139 9.69 9.24 -5.57
C THR A 139 9.35 8.71 -6.96
N VAL A 140 10.35 8.54 -7.82
CA VAL A 140 10.18 7.93 -9.14
C VAL A 140 9.61 6.53 -9.01
N TRP A 141 10.11 5.73 -8.06
CA TRP A 141 9.56 4.41 -7.79
C TRP A 141 8.08 4.45 -7.37
N ASN A 142 7.69 5.37 -6.49
CA ASN A 142 6.27 5.57 -6.14
C ASN A 142 5.41 5.95 -7.35
N VAL A 143 5.92 6.81 -8.25
CA VAL A 143 5.19 7.19 -9.48
C VAL A 143 5.03 5.99 -10.40
N ILE A 144 6.08 5.20 -10.61
CA ILE A 144 6.02 3.98 -11.42
C ILE A 144 4.97 3.02 -10.85
N TRP A 145 5.01 2.79 -9.54
CA TRP A 145 4.05 1.90 -8.90
C TRP A 145 2.62 2.42 -8.95
N PHE A 146 2.42 3.73 -8.81
CA PHE A 146 1.12 4.36 -8.99
C PHE A 146 0.56 4.08 -10.39
N VAL A 147 1.37 4.30 -11.44
CA VAL A 147 0.96 4.00 -12.83
C VAL A 147 0.62 2.52 -12.99
N LEU A 148 1.46 1.62 -12.48
CA LEU A 148 1.20 0.17 -12.50
C LEU A 148 -0.05 -0.25 -11.73
N SER A 149 -0.45 0.50 -10.71
CA SER A 149 -1.66 0.21 -9.93
C SER A 149 -2.96 0.64 -10.63
N ILE A 150 -2.87 1.54 -11.61
CA ILE A 150 -4.02 2.04 -12.37
C ILE A 150 -4.36 1.11 -13.54
N VAL A 151 -3.31 0.61 -14.22
CA VAL A 151 -3.40 -0.31 -15.38
C VAL A 151 -3.89 -1.68 -14.94
#